data_AF-A0A7T7JHH8-F1
#
_entry.id   AF-A0A7T7JHH8-F1
#
_cell.length_a   1.000
_cell.length_b   1.000
_cell.length_c   1.000
_cell.angle_alpha   90.00
_cell.angle_beta   90.00
_cell.angle_gamma   90.00
#
_symmetry.space_group_name_H-M   'P 1'
#
loop_
_entity.id
_entity.type
_entity.pdbx_description
1 polymer ?
#
loop_
_entity_poly.entity_id
_entity_poly.type
_entity_poly.pdbx_seq_one_letter_code
_entity_poly.pdbx_strand_id
1 'polypeptide(L)'
;MRNTGCLKALCGVTAIICIVAGLSFTVHAKTGIKGDKPQRSSRIKDKADVAFSDTALLFEPVRDGYTMYHVPSMTITAKGTILAFAEGRFGQGKDWDDIDLVMRRSTDGGKTWQPRVVIIPHSTGKPTSNITPIADKDGTVHLLFQINYQNAFYLQSKDEGKTWTKPVDITYVYNEFKSQYPWQVLAPGPGHAIQLANGRLLVPTWLCVPNKKIPGGDHRPSCVATIYSDDHGKTWHRGDIIVNNGDLSADGKDTIVNPNESVVVQLSDGRVMMNTRNENMVNRRLIFYSNDGATGWSKPVFDQDLYDPVCMASMVKISSDKSAVKPIIFVNADSRNDARSTKKGRPVFKPRENITARASFDNGKTWPVFKPLFTGGSGYSDLATDKSGLIYCIYEKRDGDPNVWRYRIVMQRFNLAWLKEKQQ
;
A
#
# COMPACT_ATOMS: atom_id res chain seq x y z
N MET A 1 -14.55 63.20 -32.64
CA MET A 1 -14.03 63.24 -34.03
C MET A 1 -14.48 61.98 -34.76
N ARG A 2 -14.92 62.13 -36.02
CA ARG A 2 -15.02 61.16 -37.15
C ARG A 2 -15.17 59.64 -36.90
N ASN A 3 -16.24 59.06 -37.48
CA ASN A 3 -16.32 57.91 -38.44
C ASN A 3 -15.59 56.58 -38.11
N THR A 4 -15.99 55.35 -38.47
CA THR A 4 -17.13 54.67 -39.18
C THR A 4 -16.95 53.13 -38.95
N GLY A 5 -17.85 52.17 -39.26
CA GLY A 5 -19.20 52.18 -39.87
C GLY A 5 -19.43 50.92 -40.75
N CYS A 6 -20.60 50.25 -40.66
CA CYS A 6 -21.05 49.06 -41.44
C CYS A 6 -20.26 47.72 -41.24
N LEU A 7 -20.72 46.51 -41.59
CA LEU A 7 -22.03 45.80 -41.61
C LEU A 7 -21.78 44.36 -42.16
N LYS A 8 -22.19 43.31 -41.41
CA LYS A 8 -23.03 42.14 -41.81
C LYS A 8 -22.67 41.13 -42.95
N ALA A 9 -23.28 39.94 -42.80
CA ALA A 9 -23.34 38.70 -43.64
C ALA A 9 -22.30 37.61 -43.24
N LEU A 10 -22.58 36.34 -42.91
CA LEU A 10 -23.72 35.38 -42.94
C LEU A 10 -23.77 34.37 -44.12
N CYS A 11 -23.75 33.07 -43.74
CA CYS A 11 -24.13 31.84 -44.47
C CYS A 11 -23.30 31.32 -45.68
N GLY A 12 -23.16 29.99 -45.73
CA GLY A 12 -22.63 29.23 -46.87
C GLY A 12 -22.27 27.78 -46.53
N VAL A 13 -23.19 26.83 -46.72
CA VAL A 13 -22.95 25.37 -46.61
C VAL A 13 -22.89 24.78 -48.01
N THR A 14 -21.95 23.87 -48.28
CA THR A 14 -22.03 22.99 -49.45
C THR A 14 -21.49 21.60 -49.13
N ALA A 15 -22.31 20.56 -49.34
CA ALA A 15 -21.88 19.17 -49.35
C ALA A 15 -21.54 18.72 -50.78
N ILE A 16 -20.57 17.82 -50.94
CA ILE A 16 -20.30 17.16 -52.22
C ILE A 16 -20.72 15.69 -52.13
N ILE A 17 -21.65 15.32 -53.00
CA ILE A 17 -22.01 13.94 -53.33
C ILE A 17 -21.47 13.68 -54.73
N CYS A 18 -20.69 12.62 -54.91
CA CYS A 18 -20.31 12.11 -56.22
C CYS A 18 -20.74 10.64 -56.34
N ILE A 19 -21.66 10.37 -57.26
CA ILE A 19 -22.06 9.04 -57.72
C ILE A 19 -21.68 8.97 -59.20
N VAL A 20 -20.80 8.03 -59.60
CA VAL A 20 -20.65 7.63 -61.01
C VAL A 20 -20.37 6.12 -61.11
N ALA A 21 -21.25 5.46 -61.88
CA ALA A 21 -21.13 4.21 -62.63
C ALA A 21 -20.20 3.06 -62.14
N GLY A 22 -20.81 1.87 -62.03
CA GLY A 22 -20.07 0.60 -62.11
C GLY A 22 -19.80 0.18 -63.56
N LEU A 23 -18.76 -0.63 -63.75
CA LEU A 23 -18.47 -1.36 -64.98
C LEU A 23 -18.01 -2.78 -64.61
N SER A 24 -18.81 -3.77 -64.98
CA SER A 24 -18.52 -5.18 -64.73
C SER A 24 -17.52 -5.70 -65.77
N PHE A 25 -16.41 -6.27 -65.31
CA PHE A 25 -15.54 -7.10 -66.14
C PHE A 25 -15.42 -8.50 -65.53
N THR A 26 -16.12 -9.46 -66.15
CA THR A 26 -15.91 -10.89 -65.93
C THR A 26 -14.64 -11.35 -66.65
N VAL A 27 -13.62 -11.76 -65.90
CA VAL A 27 -12.47 -12.50 -66.44
C VAL A 27 -12.52 -13.93 -65.91
N HIS A 28 -12.55 -14.90 -66.83
CA HIS A 28 -12.51 -16.32 -66.49
C HIS A 28 -11.09 -16.73 -66.07
N ALA A 29 -10.95 -17.30 -64.88
CA ALA A 29 -9.71 -17.97 -64.46
C ALA A 29 -9.90 -19.49 -64.46
N LYS A 30 -9.03 -20.20 -65.19
CA LYS A 30 -8.82 -21.65 -65.08
C LYS A 30 -7.34 -21.93 -64.81
N THR A 31 -7.08 -23.15 -64.32
CA THR A 31 -5.76 -23.77 -64.06
C THR A 31 -4.87 -23.11 -63.01
N GLY A 32 -4.84 -23.71 -61.82
CA GLY A 32 -3.98 -23.30 -60.71
C GLY A 32 -2.53 -23.79 -60.77
N ILE A 33 -1.84 -23.64 -59.63
CA ILE A 33 -0.61 -24.34 -59.25
C ILE A 33 -0.58 -24.44 -57.71
N LYS A 34 0.27 -25.33 -57.18
CA LYS A 34 0.30 -25.79 -55.78
C LYS A 34 0.59 -24.66 -54.78
N GLY A 35 0.07 -24.84 -53.56
CA GLY A 35 0.15 -23.82 -52.52
C GLY A 35 1.50 -23.75 -51.80
N ASP A 36 1.72 -22.59 -51.19
CA ASP A 36 2.62 -22.41 -50.06
C ASP A 36 1.80 -21.90 -48.87
N LYS A 37 2.12 -22.34 -47.65
CA LYS A 37 1.37 -21.94 -46.45
C LYS A 37 1.84 -20.55 -46.00
N PRO A 38 0.94 -19.58 -45.72
CA PRO A 38 1.33 -18.38 -45.01
C PRO A 38 1.90 -18.76 -43.65
N GLN A 39 3.12 -18.30 -43.35
CA GLN A 39 3.70 -18.46 -42.02
C GLN A 39 2.76 -17.84 -40.97
N ARG A 40 2.64 -18.50 -39.81
CA ARG A 40 1.93 -17.94 -38.65
C ARG A 40 2.46 -16.54 -38.36
N SER A 41 1.55 -15.56 -38.29
CA SER A 41 1.88 -14.26 -37.73
C SER A 41 2.47 -14.44 -36.34
N SER A 42 3.64 -13.86 -36.12
CA SER A 42 4.18 -13.72 -34.77
C SER A 42 3.19 -12.90 -33.95
N ARG A 43 2.65 -13.47 -32.87
CA ARG A 43 1.91 -12.68 -31.89
C ARG A 43 2.87 -11.63 -31.35
N ILE A 44 2.60 -10.37 -31.67
CA ILE A 44 3.13 -9.24 -30.90
C ILE A 44 2.65 -9.50 -29.47
N LYS A 45 3.58 -9.81 -28.57
CA LYS A 45 3.26 -9.93 -27.14
C LYS A 45 2.71 -8.59 -26.67
N ASP A 46 1.61 -8.62 -25.92
CA ASP A 46 1.12 -7.39 -25.28
C ASP A 46 2.22 -6.82 -24.38
N LYS A 47 2.31 -5.50 -24.26
CA LYS A 47 3.36 -4.85 -23.44
C LYS A 47 3.35 -5.29 -21.97
N ALA A 48 2.27 -5.90 -21.49
CA ALA A 48 2.16 -6.49 -20.15
C ALA A 48 2.96 -7.80 -19.98
N ASP A 49 3.25 -8.53 -21.06
CA ASP A 49 3.94 -9.83 -21.04
C ASP A 49 5.48 -9.71 -21.06
N VAL A 50 6.02 -8.51 -21.32
CA VAL A 50 7.46 -8.24 -21.26
C VAL A 50 7.81 -7.87 -19.83
N ALA A 51 8.78 -8.55 -19.23
CA ALA A 51 9.24 -8.22 -17.88
C ALA A 51 9.74 -6.78 -17.80
N PHE A 52 9.26 -6.05 -16.79
CA PHE A 52 9.62 -4.67 -16.53
C PHE A 52 9.86 -4.47 -15.04
N SER A 53 10.96 -3.80 -14.70
CA SER A 53 11.13 -3.14 -13.41
C SER A 53 12.07 -1.93 -13.52
N ASP A 54 11.81 -0.89 -12.72
CA ASP A 54 12.74 0.21 -12.50
C ASP A 54 12.60 0.78 -11.07
N THR A 55 13.52 1.67 -10.68
CA THR A 55 13.59 2.25 -9.32
C THR A 55 13.74 3.76 -9.34
N ALA A 56 13.18 4.45 -8.35
CA ALA A 56 13.35 5.89 -8.13
C ALA A 56 13.55 6.21 -6.65
N LEU A 57 14.52 7.06 -6.32
CA LEU A 57 14.67 7.62 -4.97
C LEU A 57 13.61 8.70 -4.74
N LEU A 58 12.73 8.50 -3.76
CA LEU A 58 11.67 9.47 -3.45
C LEU A 58 12.12 10.46 -2.38
N PHE A 59 12.50 9.97 -1.21
CA PHE A 59 12.76 10.81 -0.03
C PHE A 59 14.19 10.59 0.48
N GLU A 60 14.97 11.67 0.57
CA GLU A 60 16.42 11.67 0.89
C GLU A 60 16.68 12.53 2.13
N PRO A 61 17.02 11.97 3.30
CA PRO A 61 16.93 12.72 4.57
C PRO A 61 17.80 13.97 4.63
N VAL A 62 19.11 13.83 4.35
CA VAL A 62 20.10 14.90 4.56
C VAL A 62 19.85 16.08 3.63
N ARG A 63 19.50 15.82 2.37
CA ARG A 63 19.15 16.85 1.38
C ARG A 63 17.86 17.59 1.76
N ASP A 64 16.96 16.90 2.44
CA ASP A 64 15.60 17.37 2.69
C ASP A 64 15.43 18.01 4.09
N GLY A 65 16.44 17.92 4.97
CA GLY A 65 16.49 18.55 6.30
C GLY A 65 16.19 17.62 7.49
N TYR A 66 16.11 16.30 7.27
CA TYR A 66 15.69 15.32 8.29
C TYR A 66 16.82 14.35 8.65
N THR A 67 16.75 13.75 9.84
CA THR A 67 17.70 12.72 10.29
C THR A 67 17.51 11.42 9.50
N MET A 68 16.24 11.03 9.29
CA MET A 68 15.83 9.90 8.45
C MET A 68 14.41 10.10 7.91
N TYR A 69 14.04 9.30 6.90
CA TYR A 69 12.65 9.08 6.51
C TYR A 69 12.21 7.69 6.92
N HIS A 70 11.04 7.57 7.55
CA HIS A 70 10.48 6.32 8.07
C HIS A 70 9.01 6.19 7.65
N VAL A 71 8.41 5.02 7.84
CA VAL A 71 6.97 4.74 7.73
C VAL A 71 6.40 5.18 6.36
N PRO A 72 6.88 4.57 5.26
CA PRO A 72 6.33 4.82 3.93
C PRO A 72 4.87 4.35 3.83
N SER A 73 4.03 5.15 3.18
CA SER A 73 2.71 4.71 2.70
C SER A 73 2.38 5.31 1.33
N MET A 74 1.52 4.66 0.56
CA MET A 74 1.14 5.16 -0.76
C MET A 74 -0.30 4.85 -1.15
N THR A 75 -0.81 5.63 -2.10
CA THR A 75 -2.05 5.28 -2.80
C THR A 75 -2.03 5.78 -4.24
N ILE A 76 -2.86 5.17 -5.08
CA ILE A 76 -3.06 5.59 -6.47
C ILE A 76 -4.53 6.01 -6.62
N THR A 77 -4.75 7.26 -7.00
CA THR A 77 -6.09 7.84 -7.12
C THR A 77 -6.89 7.18 -8.25
N ALA A 78 -8.22 7.38 -8.24
CA ALA A 78 -9.10 6.91 -9.31
C ALA A 78 -8.68 7.34 -10.74
N LYS A 79 -7.89 8.41 -10.90
CA LYS A 79 -7.36 8.88 -12.20
C LYS A 79 -5.90 8.45 -12.47
N GLY A 80 -5.24 7.76 -11.56
CA GLY A 80 -3.86 7.28 -11.72
C GLY A 80 -2.77 8.22 -11.20
N THR A 81 -3.11 9.33 -10.51
CA THR A 81 -2.12 10.10 -9.75
C THR A 81 -1.59 9.22 -8.61
N ILE A 82 -0.27 9.16 -8.45
CA ILE A 82 0.38 8.44 -7.36
C ILE A 82 0.72 9.43 -6.25
N LEU A 83 0.33 9.10 -5.03
CA LEU A 83 0.70 9.83 -3.82
C LEU A 83 1.56 8.91 -2.95
N ALA A 84 2.78 9.34 -2.66
CA ALA A 84 3.70 8.64 -1.78
C ALA A 84 3.97 9.52 -0.56
N PHE A 85 3.88 8.94 0.63
CA PHE A 85 4.01 9.61 1.92
C PHE A 85 5.15 9.00 2.74
N ALA A 86 5.66 9.77 3.69
CA ALA A 86 6.65 9.32 4.66
C ALA A 86 6.62 10.22 5.91
N GLU A 87 7.19 9.72 7.00
CA GLU A 87 7.56 10.50 8.18
C GLU A 87 8.96 11.09 7.98
N GLY A 88 9.06 12.42 7.90
CA GLY A 88 10.32 13.15 8.01
C GLY A 88 10.65 13.35 9.48
N ARG A 89 11.60 12.58 10.02
CA ARG A 89 11.90 12.58 11.45
C ARG A 89 13.11 13.47 11.77
N PHE A 90 12.94 14.34 12.77
CA PHE A 90 14.01 15.16 13.35
C PHE A 90 14.79 14.38 14.42
N GLY A 91 15.65 15.07 15.17
CA GLY A 91 16.32 14.51 16.34
C GLY A 91 17.17 13.27 16.04
N GLN A 92 16.88 12.17 16.73
CA GLN A 92 17.58 10.88 16.57
C GLN A 92 16.82 9.90 15.64
N GLY A 93 15.73 10.34 14.99
CA GLY A 93 14.91 9.51 14.11
C GLY A 93 13.94 8.56 14.83
N LYS A 94 13.71 8.75 16.14
CA LYS A 94 12.91 7.86 16.99
C LYS A 94 11.41 8.09 16.82
N ASP A 95 10.62 7.11 17.28
CA ASP A 95 9.15 7.14 17.25
C ASP A 95 8.53 8.28 18.08
N TRP A 96 9.29 8.85 19.02
CA TRP A 96 8.89 9.94 19.92
C TRP A 96 9.64 11.27 19.67
N ASP A 97 10.43 11.36 18.61
CA ASP A 97 11.00 12.66 18.18
C ASP A 97 9.91 13.51 17.50
N ASP A 98 10.24 14.76 17.13
CA ASP A 98 9.37 15.57 16.27
C ASP A 98 9.35 14.99 14.83
N ILE A 99 8.17 14.95 14.21
CA ILE A 99 7.94 14.28 12.91
C ILE A 99 7.02 15.13 12.02
N ASP A 100 7.47 15.45 10.80
CA ASP A 100 6.60 15.98 9.75
C ASP A 100 6.01 14.83 8.91
N LEU A 101 4.71 14.90 8.59
CA LEU A 101 4.10 14.02 7.59
C LEU A 101 4.27 14.67 6.20
N VAL A 102 5.11 14.06 5.37
CA VAL A 102 5.46 14.58 4.04
C VAL A 102 4.82 13.77 2.92
N MET A 103 4.68 14.40 1.75
CA MET A 103 4.17 13.77 0.54
C MET A 103 4.98 14.17 -0.70
N ARG A 104 5.06 13.25 -1.66
CA ARG A 104 5.40 13.51 -3.07
C ARG A 104 4.30 12.98 -3.98
N ARG A 105 4.14 13.61 -5.13
CA ARG A 105 3.04 13.38 -6.07
C ARG A 105 3.56 13.16 -7.49
N SER A 106 3.02 12.18 -8.21
CA SER A 106 3.33 11.88 -9.62
C SER A 106 2.06 11.72 -10.45
N THR A 107 2.08 12.20 -11.69
CA THR A 107 0.95 12.14 -12.65
C THR A 107 1.29 11.44 -13.96
N ASP A 108 2.49 10.84 -14.06
CA ASP A 108 3.00 10.19 -15.28
C ASP A 108 3.32 8.69 -15.07
N GLY A 109 2.65 8.09 -14.07
CA GLY A 109 2.88 6.71 -13.65
C GLY A 109 4.15 6.53 -12.82
N GLY A 110 4.65 7.57 -12.14
CA GLY A 110 5.83 7.49 -11.26
C GLY A 110 7.17 7.73 -11.94
N LYS A 111 7.20 8.24 -13.18
CA LYS A 111 8.45 8.55 -13.91
C LYS A 111 9.07 9.85 -13.40
N THR A 112 8.26 10.87 -13.16
CA THR A 112 8.67 12.12 -12.53
C THR A 112 7.81 12.40 -11.31
N TRP A 113 8.38 13.18 -10.39
CA TRP A 113 7.77 13.50 -9.10
C TRP A 113 7.85 14.99 -8.84
N GLN A 114 6.73 15.57 -8.39
CA GLN A 114 6.68 16.94 -7.93
C GLN A 114 7.53 17.11 -6.66
N PRO A 115 7.96 18.35 -6.33
CA PRO A 115 8.67 18.63 -5.08
C PRO A 115 7.94 18.09 -3.86
N ARG A 116 8.71 17.76 -2.81
CA ARG A 116 8.16 17.35 -1.52
C ARG A 116 7.32 18.49 -0.93
N VAL A 117 6.17 18.14 -0.37
CA VAL A 117 5.37 19.02 0.49
C VAL A 117 5.23 18.43 1.89
N VAL A 118 5.13 19.28 2.90
CA VAL A 118 4.69 18.89 4.26
C VAL A 118 3.16 18.99 4.27
N ILE A 119 2.48 17.90 4.62
CA ILE A 119 1.01 17.85 4.70
C ILE A 119 0.55 18.20 6.10
N ILE A 120 1.17 17.58 7.11
CA ILE A 120 0.96 17.91 8.53
C ILE A 120 2.34 18.19 9.13
N PRO A 121 2.61 19.40 9.66
CA PRO A 121 3.85 19.68 10.36
C PRO A 121 3.90 18.96 11.71
N HIS A 122 5.11 18.78 12.24
CA HIS A 122 5.33 18.30 13.60
C HIS A 122 4.61 19.18 14.65
N SER A 123 4.23 18.54 15.76
CA SER A 123 3.86 19.21 16.99
C SER A 123 4.94 18.92 18.04
N THR A 124 5.61 19.95 18.55
CA THR A 124 6.79 19.76 19.39
C THR A 124 6.51 18.91 20.64
N GLY A 125 7.27 17.82 20.80
CA GLY A 125 7.11 16.84 21.88
C GLY A 125 5.86 15.97 21.75
N LYS A 126 5.21 15.94 20.59
CA LYS A 126 3.98 15.19 20.29
C LYS A 126 4.10 14.57 18.89
N PRO A 127 4.64 13.35 18.75
CA PRO A 127 4.94 12.76 17.44
C PRO A 127 3.69 12.69 16.54
N THR A 128 3.79 13.27 15.34
CA THR A 128 2.76 13.24 14.29
C THR A 128 3.11 12.12 13.30
N SER A 129 2.38 11.01 13.29
CA SER A 129 2.88 9.76 12.68
C SER A 129 1.77 8.86 12.11
N ASN A 130 2.17 7.81 11.37
CA ASN A 130 1.32 6.77 10.78
C ASN A 130 0.25 7.26 9.79
N ILE A 131 0.68 8.06 8.81
CA ILE A 131 -0.18 8.48 7.70
C ILE A 131 -0.66 7.27 6.88
N THR A 132 -1.97 7.06 6.88
CA THR A 132 -2.65 5.88 6.33
C THR A 132 -3.66 6.33 5.26
N PRO A 133 -3.30 6.31 3.97
CA PRO A 133 -4.15 6.76 2.88
C PRO A 133 -5.20 5.73 2.43
N ILE A 134 -6.32 6.23 1.88
CA ILE A 134 -7.30 5.46 1.11
C ILE A 134 -7.61 6.23 -0.17
N ALA A 135 -7.60 5.55 -1.33
CA ALA A 135 -8.18 6.07 -2.56
C ALA A 135 -9.62 5.54 -2.72
N ASP A 136 -10.59 6.44 -2.69
CA ASP A 136 -11.99 6.12 -2.96
C ASP A 136 -12.26 6.06 -4.48
N LYS A 137 -13.22 5.22 -4.88
CA LYS A 137 -13.73 5.13 -6.25
C LYS A 137 -14.41 6.43 -6.70
N ASP A 138 -14.93 7.26 -5.79
CA ASP A 138 -15.48 8.59 -6.12
C ASP A 138 -14.39 9.62 -6.53
N GLY A 139 -13.12 9.31 -6.29
CA GLY A 139 -11.96 10.15 -6.58
C GLY A 139 -11.44 10.96 -5.39
N THR A 140 -12.11 10.91 -4.23
CA THR A 140 -11.62 11.43 -2.96
C THR A 140 -10.42 10.61 -2.49
N VAL A 141 -9.42 11.30 -1.93
CA VAL A 141 -8.34 10.66 -1.17
C VAL A 141 -8.56 10.97 0.30
N HIS A 142 -8.67 9.93 1.11
CA HIS A 142 -8.77 10.02 2.57
C HIS A 142 -7.39 9.81 3.17
N LEU A 143 -7.06 10.54 4.25
CA LEU A 143 -5.91 10.27 5.09
C LEU A 143 -6.35 10.16 6.54
N LEU A 144 -5.82 9.16 7.23
CA LEU A 144 -5.84 9.08 8.68
C LEU A 144 -4.41 9.18 9.20
N PHE A 145 -4.23 9.78 10.38
CA PHE A 145 -2.95 9.83 11.08
C PHE A 145 -3.19 9.99 12.58
N GLN A 146 -2.12 9.96 13.38
CA GLN A 146 -2.18 10.22 14.82
C GLN A 146 -1.25 11.36 15.26
N ILE A 147 -1.57 12.01 16.38
CA ILE A 147 -0.66 12.86 17.15
C ILE A 147 -0.52 12.29 18.57
N ASN A 148 0.72 12.27 19.08
CA ASN A 148 1.09 11.87 20.44
C ASN A 148 0.70 10.42 20.82
N TYR A 149 0.44 9.57 19.83
CA TYR A 149 -0.19 8.26 19.94
C TYR A 149 -1.53 8.26 20.70
N GLN A 150 -2.21 9.41 20.81
CA GLN A 150 -3.38 9.57 21.67
C GLN A 150 -4.58 10.20 20.97
N ASN A 151 -4.33 10.96 19.91
CA ASN A 151 -5.35 11.65 19.15
C ASN A 151 -5.31 11.16 17.70
N ALA A 152 -6.44 10.67 17.20
CA ALA A 152 -6.59 10.24 15.81
C ALA A 152 -7.25 11.33 14.99
N PHE A 153 -6.74 11.57 13.79
CA PHE A 153 -7.21 12.64 12.92
C PHE A 153 -7.50 12.13 11.51
N TYR A 154 -8.47 12.79 10.87
CA TYR A 154 -8.90 12.54 9.50
C TYR A 154 -8.84 13.82 8.66
N LEU A 155 -8.42 13.70 7.40
CA LEU A 155 -8.52 14.75 6.39
C LEU A 155 -8.75 14.13 5.00
N GLN A 156 -9.20 14.94 4.05
CA GLN A 156 -9.46 14.48 2.68
C GLN A 156 -8.98 15.48 1.62
N SER A 157 -8.70 14.97 0.43
CA SER A 157 -8.44 15.75 -0.78
C SER A 157 -9.42 15.35 -1.88
N LYS A 158 -9.97 16.34 -2.59
CA LYS A 158 -10.84 16.15 -3.76
C LYS A 158 -10.16 16.52 -5.08
N ASP A 159 -8.87 16.85 -5.04
CA ASP A 159 -8.08 17.34 -6.17
C ASP A 159 -6.80 16.53 -6.41
N GLU A 160 -6.82 15.27 -5.94
CA GLU A 160 -5.73 14.29 -6.06
C GLU A 160 -4.47 14.71 -5.31
N GLY A 161 -4.64 15.13 -4.05
CA GLY A 161 -3.56 15.45 -3.12
C GLY A 161 -2.89 16.80 -3.35
N LYS A 162 -3.51 17.74 -4.07
CA LYS A 162 -2.95 19.11 -4.23
C LYS A 162 -3.33 19.99 -3.04
N THR A 163 -4.57 19.89 -2.57
CA THR A 163 -5.07 20.55 -1.37
C THR A 163 -5.79 19.55 -0.47
N TRP A 164 -5.87 19.90 0.81
CA TRP A 164 -6.38 19.06 1.88
C TRP A 164 -7.33 19.85 2.78
N THR A 165 -8.36 19.19 3.30
CA THR A 165 -9.19 19.79 4.36
C THR A 165 -8.40 19.99 5.64
N LYS A 166 -8.87 20.86 6.53
CA LYS A 166 -8.38 20.91 7.92
C LYS A 166 -8.56 19.52 8.58
N PRO A 167 -7.62 19.06 9.43
CA PRO A 167 -7.80 17.84 10.20
C PRO A 167 -9.04 17.90 11.09
N VAL A 168 -9.78 16.79 11.12
CA VAL A 168 -10.93 16.54 11.99
C VAL A 168 -10.51 15.51 13.04
N ASP A 169 -10.73 15.80 14.32
CA ASP A 169 -10.50 14.83 15.40
C ASP A 169 -11.53 13.70 15.33
N ILE A 170 -11.07 12.47 15.20
CA ILE A 170 -11.89 11.25 15.18
C ILE A 170 -11.60 10.34 16.39
N THR A 171 -10.90 10.81 17.41
CA THR A 171 -10.51 10.04 18.61
C THR A 171 -11.71 9.41 19.33
N TYR A 172 -12.93 9.91 19.11
CA TYR A 172 -14.16 9.30 19.61
C TYR A 172 -14.29 7.82 19.20
N VAL A 173 -14.00 7.46 17.94
CA VAL A 173 -14.13 6.07 17.46
C VAL A 173 -13.16 5.13 18.16
N TYR A 174 -11.99 5.65 18.57
CA TYR A 174 -11.02 4.91 19.36
C TYR A 174 -11.50 4.74 20.81
N ASN A 175 -12.12 5.78 21.40
CA ASN A 175 -12.65 5.70 22.77
C ASN A 175 -13.72 4.61 22.93
N GLU A 176 -14.47 4.26 21.88
CA GLU A 176 -15.44 3.15 21.89
C GLU A 176 -14.81 1.79 22.27
N PHE A 177 -13.52 1.58 21.99
CA PHE A 177 -12.79 0.36 22.40
C PHE A 177 -12.49 0.30 23.90
N LYS A 178 -12.51 1.42 24.65
CA LYS A 178 -12.00 1.48 26.04
C LYS A 178 -12.75 0.58 27.03
N SER A 179 -13.98 0.22 26.73
CA SER A 179 -14.78 -0.75 27.48
C SER A 179 -14.25 -2.19 27.41
N GLN A 180 -13.54 -2.53 26.33
CA GLN A 180 -12.95 -3.86 26.10
C GLN A 180 -11.41 -3.84 26.27
N TYR A 181 -10.77 -2.73 25.91
CA TYR A 181 -9.31 -2.57 25.96
C TYR A 181 -8.94 -1.13 26.33
N PRO A 182 -8.48 -0.86 27.57
CA PRO A 182 -8.32 0.50 28.12
C PRO A 182 -7.03 1.18 27.61
N TRP A 183 -6.94 1.37 26.30
CA TRP A 183 -5.77 1.87 25.61
C TRP A 183 -5.35 3.28 26.07
N GLN A 184 -4.04 3.53 25.95
CA GLN A 184 -3.40 4.83 26.15
C GLN A 184 -2.51 5.23 24.96
N VAL A 185 -2.30 4.29 24.03
CA VAL A 185 -1.55 4.46 22.77
C VAL A 185 -2.39 3.86 21.63
N LEU A 186 -2.50 4.57 20.52
CA LEU A 186 -3.22 4.19 19.28
C LEU A 186 -2.40 4.54 18.05
N ALA A 187 -2.59 3.81 16.94
CA ALA A 187 -2.33 4.31 15.59
C ALA A 187 -3.16 3.60 14.51
N PRO A 188 -3.58 4.32 13.44
CA PRO A 188 -4.02 3.69 12.20
C PRO A 188 -2.81 3.08 11.45
N GLY A 189 -3.06 2.05 10.63
CA GLY A 189 -2.04 1.44 9.75
C GLY A 189 -0.79 0.96 10.50
N PRO A 190 0.43 1.35 10.08
CA PRO A 190 0.76 2.16 8.90
C PRO A 190 0.69 1.39 7.59
N GLY A 191 1.07 2.03 6.48
CA GLY A 191 0.81 1.57 5.12
C GLY A 191 -0.48 2.17 4.60
N HIS A 192 -1.18 1.48 3.71
CA HIS A 192 -2.46 1.93 3.18
C HIS A 192 -3.66 1.26 3.86
N ALA A 193 -4.81 1.91 3.74
CA ALA A 193 -6.13 1.37 4.02
C ALA A 193 -6.94 1.27 2.71
N ILE A 194 -8.06 0.54 2.72
CA ILE A 194 -8.76 0.15 1.49
C ILE A 194 -10.22 0.61 1.46
N GLN A 195 -10.77 0.80 0.27
CA GLN A 195 -12.22 0.82 0.07
C GLN A 195 -12.71 -0.53 -0.46
N LEU A 196 -13.53 -1.22 0.32
CA LEU A 196 -14.15 -2.49 -0.04
C LEU A 196 -15.08 -2.35 -1.27
N ALA A 197 -15.46 -3.48 -1.85
CA ALA A 197 -16.36 -3.55 -3.00
C ALA A 197 -17.75 -2.95 -2.72
N ASN A 198 -18.23 -3.01 -1.48
CA ASN A 198 -19.51 -2.41 -1.05
C ASN A 198 -19.44 -0.90 -0.75
N GLY A 199 -18.27 -0.26 -0.89
CA GLY A 199 -18.07 1.17 -0.65
C GLY A 199 -17.45 1.51 0.72
N ARG A 200 -17.46 0.59 1.68
CA ARG A 200 -16.87 0.77 3.02
C ARG A 200 -15.39 1.16 2.94
N LEU A 201 -15.02 2.27 3.56
CA LEU A 201 -13.62 2.60 3.88
C LEU A 201 -13.21 1.77 5.10
N LEU A 202 -12.11 1.03 5.01
CA LEU A 202 -11.65 0.12 6.07
C LEU A 202 -10.18 0.37 6.42
N VAL A 203 -9.93 0.68 7.70
CA VAL A 203 -8.61 1.04 8.22
C VAL A 203 -8.18 0.02 9.31
N PRO A 204 -7.06 -0.69 9.12
CA PRO A 204 -6.46 -1.47 10.20
C PRO A 204 -5.89 -0.53 11.28
N THR A 205 -5.97 -0.94 12.54
CA THR A 205 -5.41 -0.15 13.65
C THR A 205 -4.88 -1.07 14.75
N TRP A 206 -3.92 -0.57 15.52
CA TRP A 206 -3.46 -1.22 16.74
C TRP A 206 -3.58 -0.26 17.93
N LEU A 207 -3.84 -0.86 19.09
CA LEU A 207 -4.00 -0.18 20.37
C LEU A 207 -3.01 -0.77 21.39
N CYS A 208 -2.64 0.01 22.41
CA CYS A 208 -1.68 -0.41 23.42
C CYS A 208 -2.05 0.14 24.82
N VAL A 209 -1.76 -0.66 25.84
CA VAL A 209 -1.71 -0.26 27.26
C VAL A 209 -0.24 -0.26 27.70
N PRO A 210 0.48 0.88 27.68
CA PRO A 210 1.93 0.89 27.81
C PRO A 210 2.44 0.36 29.16
N ASN A 211 3.38 -0.58 29.13
CA ASN A 211 4.05 -1.12 30.31
C ASN A 211 5.52 -0.70 30.35
N LYS A 212 5.80 0.49 30.90
CA LYS A 212 7.16 1.06 31.03
C LYS A 212 8.18 0.18 31.79
N LYS A 213 7.76 -0.94 32.41
CA LYS A 213 8.64 -1.90 33.10
C LYS A 213 9.31 -2.91 32.16
N ILE A 214 8.89 -3.01 30.90
CA ILE A 214 9.50 -3.91 29.90
C ILE A 214 10.18 -3.14 28.76
N PRO A 215 11.25 -3.69 28.15
CA PRO A 215 11.88 -3.08 26.98
C PRO A 215 10.88 -2.85 25.84
N GLY A 216 10.83 -1.62 25.31
CA GLY A 216 9.83 -1.23 24.31
C GLY A 216 8.39 -1.20 24.82
N GLY A 217 8.21 -1.10 26.14
CA GLY A 217 6.90 -1.06 26.81
C GLY A 217 5.95 0.05 26.35
N ASP A 218 6.45 1.05 25.64
CA ASP A 218 5.66 2.14 25.05
C ASP A 218 4.56 1.62 24.10
N HIS A 219 4.83 0.50 23.40
CA HIS A 219 3.92 -0.12 22.43
C HIS A 219 3.48 -1.54 22.86
N ARG A 220 3.55 -1.87 24.16
CA ARG A 220 3.27 -3.23 24.70
C ARG A 220 2.62 -3.21 26.09
N PRO A 221 1.67 -4.13 26.40
CA PRO A 221 0.98 -5.02 25.47
C PRO A 221 0.12 -4.26 24.47
N SER A 222 -0.13 -4.90 23.32
CA SER A 222 -0.97 -4.36 22.24
C SER A 222 -2.08 -5.33 21.81
N CYS A 223 -3.09 -4.79 21.14
CA CYS A 223 -4.12 -5.53 20.41
C CYS A 223 -4.34 -4.90 19.02
N VAL A 224 -5.03 -5.62 18.14
CA VAL A 224 -5.32 -5.19 16.76
C VAL A 224 -6.83 -5.15 16.55
N ALA A 225 -7.29 -4.15 15.80
CA ALA A 225 -8.69 -3.93 15.46
C ALA A 225 -8.80 -3.28 14.07
N THR A 226 -10.03 -2.92 13.69
CA THR A 226 -10.30 -2.04 12.55
C THR A 226 -11.20 -0.88 12.96
N ILE A 227 -11.10 0.23 12.24
CA ILE A 227 -12.16 1.25 12.17
C ILE A 227 -12.63 1.37 10.73
N TYR A 228 -13.87 1.77 10.52
CA TYR A 228 -14.46 1.87 9.19
C TYR A 228 -15.39 3.08 9.05
N SER A 229 -15.69 3.43 7.81
CA SER A 229 -16.71 4.42 7.45
C SER A 229 -17.51 3.92 6.25
N ASP A 230 -18.83 3.95 6.38
CA ASP A 230 -19.79 3.56 5.32
C ASP A 230 -20.39 4.77 4.59
N ASP A 231 -19.98 6.01 4.92
CA ASP A 231 -20.57 7.25 4.42
C ASP A 231 -19.57 8.20 3.71
N HIS A 232 -18.45 7.63 3.23
CA HIS A 232 -17.30 8.30 2.63
C HIS A 232 -16.54 9.23 3.60
N GLY A 233 -16.34 8.78 4.84
CA GLY A 233 -15.45 9.40 5.82
C GLY A 233 -16.06 10.54 6.62
N LYS A 234 -17.40 10.68 6.65
CA LYS A 234 -18.08 11.71 7.46
C LYS A 234 -18.24 11.22 8.90
N THR A 235 -18.58 9.95 9.08
CA THR A 235 -18.59 9.27 10.39
C THR A 235 -17.67 8.06 10.36
N TRP A 236 -17.13 7.72 11.53
CA TRP A 236 -16.23 6.58 11.74
C TRP A 236 -16.79 5.70 12.86
N HIS A 237 -16.73 4.39 12.65
CA HIS A 237 -17.22 3.38 13.59
C HIS A 237 -16.13 2.35 13.88
N ARG A 238 -16.12 1.79 15.09
CA ARG A 238 -15.20 0.71 15.43
C ARG A 238 -15.68 -0.64 14.91
N GLY A 239 -14.73 -1.48 14.50
CA GLY A 239 -14.93 -2.92 14.39
C GLY A 239 -14.70 -3.65 15.72
N ASP A 240 -14.65 -4.98 15.64
CA ASP A 240 -14.21 -5.85 16.72
C ASP A 240 -12.72 -5.68 17.03
N ILE A 241 -12.32 -6.03 18.26
CA ILE A 241 -10.92 -6.33 18.56
C ILE A 241 -10.64 -7.72 18.00
N ILE A 242 -9.70 -7.80 17.07
CA ILE A 242 -9.41 -8.98 16.25
C ILE A 242 -8.52 -9.97 17.01
N VAL A 243 -7.54 -9.45 17.74
CA VAL A 243 -6.60 -10.25 18.54
C VAL A 243 -5.94 -9.40 19.62
N ASN A 244 -5.73 -10.00 20.79
CA ASN A 244 -5.01 -9.44 21.92
C ASN A 244 -3.67 -10.15 22.13
N ASN A 245 -2.72 -9.46 22.75
CA ASN A 245 -1.57 -10.12 23.37
C ASN A 245 -2.04 -11.12 24.45
N GLY A 246 -1.70 -12.40 24.29
CA GLY A 246 -2.10 -13.49 25.18
C GLY A 246 -3.11 -14.47 24.58
N ASP A 247 -3.75 -14.11 23.46
CA ASP A 247 -4.66 -15.02 22.75
C ASP A 247 -3.90 -16.23 22.19
N LEU A 248 -4.61 -17.33 21.92
CA LEU A 248 -4.04 -18.52 21.29
C LEU A 248 -4.28 -18.53 19.76
N SER A 249 -3.28 -19.04 19.04
CA SER A 249 -3.40 -19.50 17.65
C SER A 249 -4.59 -20.46 17.46
N ALA A 250 -5.08 -20.55 16.21
CA ALA A 250 -6.24 -21.37 15.88
C ALA A 250 -6.08 -22.87 16.20
N ASP A 251 -4.85 -23.39 16.19
CA ASP A 251 -4.51 -24.77 16.57
C ASP A 251 -4.10 -24.93 18.06
N GLY A 252 -4.11 -23.83 18.83
CA GLY A 252 -3.87 -23.81 20.27
C GLY A 252 -2.42 -23.99 20.70
N LYS A 253 -1.45 -24.05 19.78
CA LYS A 253 -0.04 -24.39 20.11
C LYS A 253 0.79 -23.18 20.53
N ASP A 254 0.50 -22.02 19.96
CA ASP A 254 1.27 -20.79 20.11
C ASP A 254 0.42 -19.66 20.68
N THR A 255 1.01 -18.88 21.60
CA THR A 255 0.44 -17.64 22.14
C THR A 255 0.79 -16.45 21.25
N ILE A 256 -0.18 -15.58 20.98
CA ILE A 256 0.03 -14.35 20.24
C ILE A 256 0.70 -13.30 21.15
N VAL A 257 1.85 -12.78 20.72
CA VAL A 257 2.65 -11.82 21.50
C VAL A 257 2.64 -10.48 20.79
N ASN A 258 2.19 -9.43 21.47
CA ASN A 258 2.15 -8.03 21.02
C ASN A 258 1.75 -7.87 19.52
N PRO A 259 0.55 -8.34 19.12
CA PRO A 259 0.06 -8.15 17.75
C PRO A 259 -0.18 -6.66 17.51
N ASN A 260 0.21 -6.14 16.35
CA ASN A 260 0.36 -4.70 16.15
C ASN A 260 0.13 -4.33 14.65
N GLU A 261 0.99 -3.53 14.03
CA GLU A 261 0.91 -3.08 12.61
C GLU A 261 0.41 -4.17 11.64
N SER A 262 -0.62 -3.79 10.87
CA SER A 262 -1.42 -4.71 10.06
C SER A 262 -1.84 -4.07 8.75
N VAL A 263 -1.95 -4.88 7.70
CA VAL A 263 -2.49 -4.50 6.38
C VAL A 263 -3.71 -5.37 6.06
N VAL A 264 -4.65 -4.83 5.27
CA VAL A 264 -5.88 -5.53 4.85
C VAL A 264 -5.98 -5.62 3.34
N VAL A 265 -6.50 -6.74 2.84
CA VAL A 265 -6.85 -6.91 1.43
C VAL A 265 -8.21 -7.59 1.33
N GLN A 266 -9.09 -7.07 0.47
CA GLN A 266 -10.30 -7.82 0.11
C GLN A 266 -9.91 -8.90 -0.90
N LEU A 267 -10.24 -10.16 -0.61
CA LEU A 267 -9.97 -11.33 -1.45
C LEU A 267 -10.84 -11.33 -2.72
N SER A 268 -10.65 -12.34 -3.57
CA SER A 268 -11.48 -12.53 -4.77
C SER A 268 -12.84 -13.18 -4.47
N ASP A 269 -12.97 -13.83 -3.30
CA ASP A 269 -14.23 -14.42 -2.79
C ASP A 269 -15.07 -13.43 -1.97
N GLY A 270 -14.68 -12.15 -1.92
CA GLY A 270 -15.38 -11.07 -1.24
C GLY A 270 -14.99 -10.88 0.23
N ARG A 271 -14.42 -11.89 0.90
CA ARG A 271 -13.95 -11.77 2.29
C ARG A 271 -12.79 -10.79 2.41
N VAL A 272 -12.61 -10.20 3.58
CA VAL A 272 -11.45 -9.39 3.94
C VAL A 272 -10.43 -10.28 4.66
N MET A 273 -9.18 -10.23 4.22
CA MET A 273 -8.04 -10.83 4.91
C MET A 273 -7.21 -9.73 5.56
N MET A 274 -6.86 -9.91 6.83
CA MET A 274 -5.87 -9.08 7.53
C MET A 274 -4.56 -9.85 7.68
N ASN A 275 -3.43 -9.14 7.53
CA ASN A 275 -2.09 -9.66 7.71
C ASN A 275 -1.32 -8.79 8.74
N THR A 276 -0.86 -9.40 9.83
CA THR A 276 -0.46 -8.68 11.06
C THR A 276 0.94 -9.07 11.55
N ARG A 277 1.72 -8.08 12.00
CA ARG A 277 3.00 -8.33 12.70
C ARG A 277 2.75 -8.76 14.14
N ASN A 278 3.62 -9.61 14.66
CA ASN A 278 3.61 -10.04 16.06
C ASN A 278 5.03 -10.42 16.51
N GLU A 279 5.21 -10.62 17.81
CA GLU A 279 6.51 -10.85 18.45
C GLU A 279 6.78 -12.31 18.84
N ASN A 280 5.94 -13.25 18.42
CA ASN A 280 6.17 -14.67 18.71
C ASN A 280 7.41 -15.20 17.93
N MET A 281 8.18 -16.06 18.59
CA MET A 281 9.40 -16.71 18.08
C MET A 281 9.18 -17.69 16.91
N VAL A 282 7.94 -17.97 16.52
CA VAL A 282 7.56 -18.56 15.22
C VAL A 282 8.02 -17.66 14.06
N ASN A 283 8.13 -16.34 14.27
CA ASN A 283 8.59 -15.37 13.28
C ASN A 283 7.86 -15.50 11.93
N ARG A 284 6.52 -15.53 12.00
CA ARG A 284 5.61 -15.52 10.85
C ARG A 284 4.55 -14.43 10.99
N ARG A 285 4.01 -13.97 9.86
CA ARG A 285 2.80 -13.13 9.82
C ARG A 285 1.60 -13.88 10.37
N LEU A 286 0.69 -13.16 11.03
CA LEU A 286 -0.63 -13.66 11.40
C LEU A 286 -1.65 -13.30 10.32
N ILE A 287 -2.56 -14.22 10.06
CA ILE A 287 -3.67 -14.07 9.11
C ILE A 287 -5.01 -14.21 9.84
N PHE A 288 -5.95 -13.34 9.46
CA PHE A 288 -7.35 -13.34 9.91
C PHE A 288 -8.29 -13.13 8.72
N TYR A 289 -9.51 -13.65 8.80
CA TYR A 289 -10.55 -13.45 7.78
C TYR A 289 -11.85 -12.94 8.41
N SER A 290 -12.51 -11.98 7.76
CA SER A 290 -13.86 -11.50 8.09
C SER A 290 -14.68 -11.38 6.79
N ASN A 291 -16.01 -11.44 6.88
CA ASN A 291 -16.89 -11.26 5.72
C ASN A 291 -17.11 -9.77 5.37
N ASP A 292 -17.11 -8.88 6.37
CA ASP A 292 -17.40 -7.44 6.21
C ASP A 292 -16.20 -6.54 6.54
N GLY A 293 -15.10 -7.14 7.00
CA GLY A 293 -13.88 -6.47 7.40
C GLY A 293 -13.98 -5.68 8.71
N ALA A 294 -15.10 -5.72 9.42
CA ALA A 294 -15.27 -5.02 10.70
C ALA A 294 -15.51 -5.99 11.84
N THR A 295 -16.26 -7.07 11.62
CA THR A 295 -16.75 -7.96 12.67
C THR A 295 -16.49 -9.44 12.38
N GLY A 296 -16.63 -10.29 13.40
CA GLY A 296 -16.71 -11.75 13.24
C GLY A 296 -15.45 -12.38 12.64
N TRP A 297 -14.28 -11.86 13.04
CA TRP A 297 -12.99 -12.32 12.53
C TRP A 297 -12.66 -13.75 12.95
N SER A 298 -11.99 -14.50 12.06
CA SER A 298 -11.47 -15.84 12.37
C SER A 298 -10.35 -15.78 13.40
N LYS A 299 -10.13 -16.90 14.11
CA LYS A 299 -8.94 -17.06 14.98
C LYS A 299 -7.62 -16.83 14.21
N PRO A 300 -6.56 -16.32 14.89
CA PRO A 300 -5.25 -16.10 14.29
C PRO A 300 -4.62 -17.39 13.75
N VAL A 301 -4.10 -17.35 12.52
CA VAL A 301 -3.27 -18.41 11.94
C VAL A 301 -1.90 -17.84 11.57
N PHE A 302 -0.81 -18.53 11.94
CA PHE A 302 0.52 -18.21 11.43
C PHE A 302 0.67 -18.73 9.99
N ASP A 303 0.87 -17.83 9.03
CA ASP A 303 1.20 -18.20 7.64
C ASP A 303 2.64 -18.74 7.59
N GLN A 304 2.81 -19.99 7.19
CA GLN A 304 4.11 -20.68 7.25
C GLN A 304 5.11 -20.25 6.17
N ASP A 305 4.65 -19.60 5.09
CA ASP A 305 5.48 -19.09 3.99
C ASP A 305 5.95 -17.65 4.23
N LEU A 306 5.22 -16.88 5.06
CA LEU A 306 5.46 -15.47 5.32
C LEU A 306 6.31 -15.22 6.57
N TYR A 307 7.61 -15.44 6.43
CA TYR A 307 8.64 -15.15 7.43
C TYR A 307 8.72 -13.65 7.75
N ASP A 308 8.81 -13.30 9.02
CA ASP A 308 8.76 -11.91 9.49
C ASP A 308 9.80 -11.61 10.61
N PRO A 309 10.51 -10.47 10.57
CA PRO A 309 11.47 -10.08 11.60
C PRO A 309 10.89 -9.13 12.67
N VAL A 310 9.56 -9.14 12.87
CA VAL A 310 8.81 -8.13 13.66
C VAL A 310 8.86 -6.76 12.97
N CYS A 311 8.28 -6.70 11.78
CA CYS A 311 8.28 -5.52 10.92
C CYS A 311 6.87 -5.20 10.40
N MET A 312 6.68 -4.00 9.83
CA MET A 312 5.53 -3.75 8.96
C MET A 312 5.67 -4.59 7.68
N ALA A 313 4.54 -4.97 7.10
CA ALA A 313 4.47 -5.58 5.78
C ALA A 313 3.24 -5.03 5.03
N SER A 314 3.31 -4.96 3.71
CA SER A 314 2.19 -4.51 2.88
C SER A 314 1.68 -5.58 1.94
N MET A 315 0.42 -5.47 1.54
CA MET A 315 -0.27 -6.43 0.70
C MET A 315 -1.30 -5.73 -0.19
N VAL A 316 -1.35 -6.07 -1.48
CA VAL A 316 -2.30 -5.49 -2.44
C VAL A 316 -2.80 -6.53 -3.44
N LYS A 317 -4.05 -6.38 -3.91
CA LYS A 317 -4.64 -7.22 -4.97
C LYS A 317 -4.53 -6.52 -6.32
N ILE A 318 -3.95 -7.17 -7.33
CA ILE A 318 -3.88 -6.65 -8.71
C ILE A 318 -5.30 -6.64 -9.30
N SER A 319 -6.03 -5.56 -9.06
CA SER A 319 -7.48 -5.52 -9.29
C SER A 319 -7.86 -5.41 -10.76
N SER A 320 -6.92 -5.05 -11.63
CA SER A 320 -7.03 -5.06 -13.10
C SER A 320 -6.85 -6.45 -13.73
N ASP A 321 -6.36 -7.45 -12.99
CA ASP A 321 -6.22 -8.82 -13.49
C ASP A 321 -7.61 -9.44 -13.80
N LYS A 322 -7.68 -10.20 -14.89
CA LYS A 322 -8.91 -10.79 -15.44
C LYS A 322 -9.19 -12.20 -14.90
N SER A 323 -8.27 -12.77 -14.12
CA SER A 323 -8.42 -14.08 -13.49
C SER A 323 -9.54 -14.08 -12.44
N ALA A 324 -10.24 -15.21 -12.31
CA ALA A 324 -11.30 -15.37 -11.31
C ALA A 324 -10.78 -15.22 -9.87
N VAL A 325 -9.57 -15.70 -9.60
CA VAL A 325 -8.77 -15.35 -8.42
C VAL A 325 -7.69 -14.38 -8.87
N LYS A 326 -7.78 -13.12 -8.44
CA LYS A 326 -6.83 -12.09 -8.80
C LYS A 326 -5.53 -12.24 -7.99
N PRO A 327 -4.35 -12.01 -8.57
CA PRO A 327 -3.09 -12.11 -7.85
C PRO A 327 -3.04 -11.16 -6.65
N ILE A 328 -2.53 -11.65 -5.52
CA ILE A 328 -2.21 -10.86 -4.34
C ILE A 328 -0.69 -10.74 -4.25
N ILE A 329 -0.19 -9.52 -4.12
CA ILE A 329 1.22 -9.22 -3.91
C ILE A 329 1.43 -8.89 -2.45
N PHE A 330 2.49 -9.43 -1.85
CA PHE A 330 2.92 -9.16 -0.48
C PHE A 330 4.40 -8.75 -0.48
N VAL A 331 4.76 -7.73 0.29
CA VAL A 331 6.15 -7.30 0.49
C VAL A 331 6.44 -7.14 1.99
N ASN A 332 7.55 -7.71 2.43
CA ASN A 332 8.17 -7.45 3.73
C ASN A 332 9.68 -7.72 3.68
N ALA A 333 10.39 -7.38 4.75
CA ALA A 333 11.75 -7.86 5.02
C ALA A 333 11.72 -9.39 5.24
N ASP A 334 12.35 -10.17 4.37
CA ASP A 334 12.23 -11.64 4.41
C ASP A 334 13.26 -12.27 5.35
N SER A 335 12.78 -12.68 6.52
CA SER A 335 13.60 -13.23 7.59
C SER A 335 13.87 -14.74 7.47
N ARG A 336 13.54 -15.38 6.34
CA ARG A 336 13.60 -16.85 6.16
C ARG A 336 14.97 -17.47 6.35
N ASN A 337 16.02 -16.78 5.94
CA ASN A 337 17.39 -17.25 6.00
C ASN A 337 18.10 -16.86 7.31
N ASP A 338 17.45 -16.08 8.17
CA ASP A 338 18.06 -15.63 9.43
C ASP A 338 18.03 -16.73 10.48
N ALA A 339 19.21 -17.06 11.00
CA ALA A 339 19.35 -17.95 12.14
C ALA A 339 18.69 -17.33 13.40
N ARG A 340 18.05 -18.17 14.22
CA ARG A 340 17.64 -17.76 15.57
C ARG A 340 18.89 -17.45 16.39
N SER A 341 18.89 -16.32 17.10
CA SER A 341 19.99 -15.92 17.98
C SER A 341 19.47 -15.46 19.33
N THR A 342 20.33 -15.57 20.36
CA THR A 342 20.02 -15.16 21.73
C THR A 342 21.15 -14.29 22.28
N LYS A 343 20.80 -13.23 23.01
CA LYS A 343 21.75 -12.33 23.69
C LYS A 343 21.37 -12.23 25.17
N LYS A 344 22.31 -12.55 26.06
CA LYS A 344 22.08 -12.63 27.53
C LYS A 344 20.85 -13.50 27.89
N GLY A 345 20.73 -14.67 27.27
CA GLY A 345 19.65 -15.63 27.51
C GLY A 345 18.26 -15.23 26.96
N ARG A 346 18.15 -14.10 26.24
CA ARG A 346 16.89 -13.65 25.61
C ARG A 346 16.98 -13.79 24.09
N PRO A 347 15.91 -14.19 23.39
CA PRO A 347 15.87 -14.13 21.94
C PRO A 347 16.13 -12.71 21.42
N VAL A 348 16.80 -12.61 20.28
CA VAL A 348 17.01 -11.35 19.56
C VAL A 348 16.07 -11.34 18.36
N PHE A 349 15.40 -10.21 18.10
CA PHE A 349 14.64 -10.06 16.86
C PHE A 349 15.56 -10.16 15.64
N LYS A 350 15.05 -10.78 14.59
CA LYS A 350 15.76 -10.95 13.32
C LYS A 350 16.02 -9.58 12.68
N PRO A 351 17.09 -9.42 11.88
CA PRO A 351 17.40 -8.14 11.25
C PRO A 351 16.31 -7.72 10.24
N ARG A 352 16.10 -6.41 10.11
CA ARG A 352 15.22 -5.83 9.07
C ARG A 352 16.04 -5.64 7.80
N GLU A 353 16.08 -6.69 6.99
CA GLU A 353 16.85 -6.78 5.75
C GLU A 353 16.10 -7.60 4.68
N ASN A 354 16.59 -7.53 3.43
CA ASN A 354 16.12 -8.37 2.31
C ASN A 354 14.62 -8.20 1.99
N ILE A 355 14.19 -6.96 1.80
CA ILE A 355 12.83 -6.63 1.35
C ILE A 355 12.49 -7.38 0.05
N THR A 356 11.44 -8.21 0.11
CA THR A 356 11.14 -9.25 -0.88
C THR A 356 9.66 -9.24 -1.25
N ALA A 357 9.39 -9.20 -2.55
CA ALA A 357 8.05 -9.34 -3.10
C ALA A 357 7.68 -10.81 -3.26
N ARG A 358 6.41 -11.14 -2.98
CA ARG A 358 5.80 -12.44 -3.18
C ARG A 358 4.47 -12.31 -3.91
N ALA A 359 4.07 -13.33 -4.66
CA ALA A 359 2.76 -13.39 -5.30
C ALA A 359 2.02 -14.69 -4.96
N SER A 360 0.75 -14.55 -4.57
CA SER A 360 -0.23 -15.63 -4.41
C SER A 360 -1.27 -15.57 -5.52
N PHE A 361 -1.77 -16.75 -5.93
CA PHE A 361 -2.80 -16.93 -6.97
C PHE A 361 -4.04 -17.67 -6.45
N ASP A 362 -4.15 -17.86 -5.13
CA ASP A 362 -5.12 -18.74 -4.47
C ASP A 362 -5.80 -18.08 -3.25
N ASN A 363 -5.92 -16.74 -3.28
CA ASN A 363 -6.40 -15.89 -2.19
C ASN A 363 -5.51 -15.93 -0.93
N GLY A 364 -4.19 -15.95 -1.10
CA GLY A 364 -3.22 -15.83 -0.02
C GLY A 364 -2.94 -17.13 0.74
N LYS A 365 -3.22 -18.30 0.14
CA LYS A 365 -2.98 -19.61 0.80
C LYS A 365 -1.58 -20.15 0.55
N THR A 366 -0.99 -19.86 -0.61
CA THR A 366 0.38 -20.23 -0.96
C THR A 366 1.09 -19.10 -1.68
N TRP A 367 2.42 -19.05 -1.55
CA TRP A 367 3.27 -18.00 -2.11
C TRP A 367 4.36 -18.56 -3.05
N PRO A 368 3.98 -19.20 -4.18
CA PRO A 368 4.90 -19.94 -5.05
C PRO A 368 5.90 -19.08 -5.83
N VAL A 369 5.72 -17.75 -5.83
CA VAL A 369 6.61 -16.80 -6.49
C VAL A 369 7.13 -15.82 -5.45
N PHE A 370 8.45 -15.68 -5.35
CA PHE A 370 9.12 -14.67 -4.54
C PHE A 370 10.37 -14.13 -5.24
N LYS A 371 10.67 -12.84 -5.03
CA LYS A 371 11.87 -12.17 -5.56
C LYS A 371 12.29 -11.01 -4.65
N PRO A 372 13.54 -10.99 -4.15
CA PRO A 372 14.10 -9.83 -3.48
C PRO A 372 14.01 -8.57 -4.35
N LEU A 373 13.50 -7.48 -3.77
CA LEU A 373 13.51 -6.14 -4.36
C LEU A 373 14.83 -5.42 -4.04
N PHE A 374 15.33 -5.60 -2.81
CA PHE A 374 16.65 -5.12 -2.39
C PHE A 374 17.25 -6.03 -1.32
N THR A 375 18.53 -6.39 -1.48
CA THR A 375 19.30 -7.19 -0.52
C THR A 375 20.07 -6.30 0.44
N GLY A 376 19.95 -6.55 1.76
CA GLY A 376 20.53 -5.73 2.83
C GLY A 376 19.52 -4.85 3.57
N GLY A 377 20.03 -3.90 4.35
CA GLY A 377 19.30 -3.02 5.28
C GLY A 377 17.99 -2.44 4.72
N SER A 378 16.84 -2.97 5.12
CA SER A 378 15.54 -2.55 4.61
C SER A 378 14.38 -2.90 5.54
N GLY A 379 13.44 -1.96 5.70
CA GLY A 379 12.45 -1.98 6.78
C GLY A 379 11.01 -2.10 6.26
N TYR A 380 10.23 -1.06 6.52
CA TYR A 380 8.82 -1.00 6.14
C TYR A 380 8.69 -0.79 4.63
N SER A 381 7.55 -1.20 4.09
CA SER A 381 7.24 -1.09 2.68
C SER A 381 5.74 -0.88 2.48
N ASP A 382 5.34 -0.15 1.44
CA ASP A 382 3.94 -0.08 1.06
C ASP A 382 3.72 -0.26 -0.45
N LEU A 383 2.54 -0.77 -0.80
CA LEU A 383 2.19 -1.27 -2.13
C LEU A 383 0.97 -0.55 -2.72
N ALA A 384 1.00 -0.34 -4.03
CA ALA A 384 -0.17 0.01 -4.82
C ALA A 384 -0.11 -0.64 -6.21
N THR A 385 -1.26 -0.70 -6.90
CA THR A 385 -1.34 -1.20 -8.29
C THR A 385 -2.16 -0.25 -9.15
N ASP A 386 -1.72 0.03 -10.37
CA ASP A 386 -2.51 0.82 -11.32
C ASP A 386 -3.45 -0.01 -12.19
N LYS A 387 -4.23 0.67 -13.04
CA LYS A 387 -5.21 0.04 -13.95
C LYS A 387 -4.58 -0.82 -15.05
N SER A 388 -3.26 -0.71 -15.30
CA SER A 388 -2.53 -1.60 -16.20
C SER A 388 -2.07 -2.90 -15.53
N GLY A 389 -2.13 -2.96 -14.18
CA GLY A 389 -1.57 -4.07 -13.40
C GLY A 389 -0.09 -3.90 -13.07
N LEU A 390 0.49 -2.71 -13.29
CA LEU A 390 1.82 -2.39 -12.81
C LEU A 390 1.78 -2.24 -11.29
N ILE A 391 2.76 -2.85 -10.62
CA ILE A 391 2.91 -2.86 -9.17
C ILE A 391 3.92 -1.79 -8.78
N TYR A 392 3.57 -1.03 -7.75
CA TYR A 392 4.39 0.01 -7.15
C TYR A 392 4.68 -0.42 -5.73
N CYS A 393 5.95 -0.51 -5.36
CA CYS A 393 6.38 -0.71 -3.98
C CYS A 393 7.25 0.48 -3.58
N ILE A 394 6.92 1.16 -2.50
CA ILE A 394 7.89 1.99 -1.78
C ILE A 394 8.42 1.23 -0.58
N TYR A 395 9.67 1.46 -0.21
CA TYR A 395 10.29 0.80 0.94
C TYR A 395 11.44 1.61 1.54
N GLU A 396 11.68 1.36 2.81
CA GLU A 396 12.84 1.84 3.55
C GLU A 396 14.10 1.13 3.09
N LYS A 397 15.09 1.92 2.66
CA LYS A 397 16.44 1.45 2.30
C LYS A 397 17.47 2.10 3.22
N ARG A 398 18.34 1.29 3.82
CA ARG A 398 19.56 1.70 4.53
C ARG A 398 20.76 1.33 3.69
N ASP A 399 21.44 2.34 3.19
CA ASP A 399 22.63 2.27 2.32
C ASP A 399 23.65 3.34 2.71
N GLY A 400 24.93 2.98 2.64
CA GLY A 400 26.02 3.71 3.28
C GLY A 400 26.58 2.92 4.47
N ASP A 401 27.10 3.64 5.47
CA ASP A 401 27.70 3.03 6.67
C ASP A 401 26.65 2.19 7.45
N PRO A 402 26.88 0.87 7.65
CA PRO A 402 25.95 0.01 8.40
C PRO A 402 25.79 0.42 9.87
N ASN A 403 26.70 1.22 10.43
CA ASN A 403 26.61 1.76 11.78
C ASN A 403 25.66 2.98 11.88
N VAL A 404 25.27 3.58 10.75
CA VAL A 404 24.37 4.73 10.72
C VAL A 404 22.94 4.26 10.45
N TRP A 405 22.08 4.37 11.47
CA TRP A 405 20.65 4.04 11.34
C TRP A 405 19.87 5.16 10.62
N ARG A 406 20.06 5.25 9.30
CA ARG A 406 19.36 6.21 8.44
C ARG A 406 18.65 5.48 7.31
N TYR A 407 17.33 5.59 7.28
CA TYR A 407 16.51 5.16 6.15
C TYR A 407 16.25 6.32 5.19
N ARG A 408 16.28 6.00 3.90
CA ARG A 408 15.71 6.78 2.80
C ARG A 408 14.60 5.96 2.15
N ILE A 409 13.66 6.60 1.46
CA ILE A 409 12.54 5.87 0.82
C ILE A 409 12.76 5.78 -0.68
N VAL A 410 12.80 4.54 -1.17
CA VAL A 410 12.93 4.19 -2.59
C VAL A 410 11.62 3.60 -3.08
N MET A 411 11.22 3.94 -4.31
CA MET A 411 10.19 3.23 -5.05
C MET A 411 10.85 2.23 -6.00
N GLN A 412 10.29 1.03 -6.11
CA GLN A 412 10.46 0.13 -7.24
C GLN A 412 9.11 -0.08 -7.93
N ARG A 413 9.08 0.06 -9.26
CA ARG A 413 7.96 -0.36 -10.10
C ARG A 413 8.31 -1.71 -10.71
N PHE A 414 7.35 -2.61 -10.83
CA PHE A 414 7.53 -3.88 -11.52
C PHE A 414 6.21 -4.48 -11.97
N ASN A 415 6.23 -5.34 -12.99
CA ASN A 415 5.05 -6.10 -13.39
C ASN A 415 5.14 -7.57 -12.94
N LEU A 416 4.00 -8.26 -13.04
CA LEU A 416 3.90 -9.68 -12.65
C LEU A 416 4.79 -10.60 -13.51
N ALA A 417 5.07 -10.21 -14.77
CA ALA A 417 6.00 -10.93 -15.64
C ALA A 417 7.42 -10.91 -15.04
N TRP A 418 7.95 -9.73 -14.69
CA TRP A 418 9.24 -9.60 -14.00
C TRP A 418 9.29 -10.36 -12.68
N LEU A 419 8.23 -10.28 -11.86
CA LEU A 419 8.20 -10.99 -10.57
C LEU A 419 8.27 -12.52 -10.76
N LYS A 420 7.69 -13.05 -11.85
CA LYS A 420 7.69 -14.49 -12.21
C LYS A 420 8.97 -14.99 -12.88
N GLU A 421 9.84 -14.12 -13.40
CA GLU A 421 11.11 -14.55 -13.98
C GLU A 421 11.98 -15.24 -12.92
N LYS A 422 12.46 -16.45 -13.23
CA LYS A 422 13.45 -17.13 -12.38
C LYS A 422 14.69 -16.24 -12.26
N GLN A 423 15.25 -16.15 -11.04
CA GLN A 423 16.62 -15.68 -10.90
C GLN A 423 17.54 -16.71 -11.57
N GLN A 424 18.55 -16.23 -12.31
CA GLN A 424 19.58 -17.05 -12.93
C GLN A 424 20.60 -17.50 -11.89
#